data_AF-A0A7V7WUW5-F1
#
_entry.id   AF-A0A7V7WUW5-F1
#
_cell.length_a   1.000
_cell.length_b   1.000
_cell.length_c   1.000
_cell.angle_alpha   90.00
_cell.angle_beta   90.00
_cell.angle_gamma   90.00
#
_symmetry.space_group_name_H-M   'P 1'
#
loop_
_entity.id
_entity.type
_entity.pdbx_description
1 polymer ?
#
loop_
_entity_poly.entity_id
_entity_poly.type
_entity_poly.pdbx_seq_one_letter_code
_entity_poly.pdbx_strand_id
1 'polypeptide(L)' 'MNPPDTLRHRLLNDWQRGFPLVEAPFAHVAEALGAGEAAVLAHYRRLRTEGALSRIGGVFAAGAGGAS' A
#
# COMPACT_ATOMS: atom_id res chain seq x y z
N MET A 1 -22.37 5.38 -11.25
CA MET A 1 -21.54 6.14 -10.30
C MET A 1 -20.82 5.12 -9.41
N ASN A 2 -19.74 4.48 -9.89
CA ASN A 2 -18.89 3.68 -9.01
C ASN A 2 -18.17 4.68 -8.10
N PRO A 3 -18.30 4.63 -6.76
CA PRO A 3 -17.51 5.51 -5.90
C PRO A 3 -16.05 5.20 -6.21
N PRO A 4 -15.31 6.11 -6.88
CA PRO A 4 -14.01 5.77 -7.40
C PRO A 4 -13.07 5.64 -6.21
N ASP A 5 -12.64 4.40 -5.95
CA ASP A 5 -11.28 4.17 -5.50
C ASP A 5 -10.86 4.93 -4.22
N THR A 6 -11.73 5.14 -3.24
CA THR A 6 -11.37 5.84 -1.98
C THR A 6 -10.17 5.19 -1.30
N LEU A 7 -10.09 3.85 -1.34
CA LEU A 7 -8.93 3.11 -0.83
C LEU A 7 -7.67 3.37 -1.66
N ARG A 8 -7.72 3.21 -2.99
CA ARG A 8 -6.57 3.50 -3.88
C ARG A 8 -6.09 4.93 -3.74
N HIS A 9 -7.01 5.89 -3.68
CA HIS A 9 -6.67 7.30 -3.63
C HIS A 9 -6.02 7.67 -2.30
N ARG A 10 -6.48 7.08 -1.18
CA ARG A 10 -5.80 7.18 0.12
C ARG A 10 -4.43 6.50 0.09
N LEU A 11 -4.34 5.28 -0.44
CA LEU A 11 -3.07 4.55 -0.55
C LEU A 11 -2.01 5.31 -1.38
N LEU A 12 -2.46 6.05 -2.40
CA LEU A 12 -1.60 6.89 -3.24
C LEU A 12 -1.30 8.25 -2.61
N ASN A 13 -2.27 8.94 -1.99
CA ASN A 13 -2.09 10.30 -1.49
C ASN A 13 -1.51 10.34 -0.06
N ASP A 14 -2.07 9.58 0.89
CA ASP A 14 -1.62 9.60 2.29
C ASP A 14 -0.17 9.16 2.42
N TRP A 15 0.23 8.15 1.63
CA TRP A 15 1.55 7.54 1.75
C TRP A 15 2.56 8.00 0.71
N GLN A 16 2.22 9.01 -0.08
CA GLN A 16 3.18 9.70 -0.95
C GLN A 16 4.26 10.42 -0.14
N ARG A 17 3.94 10.91 1.07
CA ARG A 17 4.87 11.53 2.02
C ARG A 17 4.56 10.99 3.42
N GLY A 18 5.54 10.40 4.09
CA GLY A 18 5.34 9.86 5.45
C GLY A 18 4.94 8.38 5.50
N PHE A 19 5.35 7.58 4.50
CA PHE A 19 5.20 6.13 4.56
C PHE A 19 5.87 5.59 5.84
N PRO A 20 5.18 4.75 6.65
CA PRO A 20 5.70 4.30 7.93
C PRO A 20 6.92 3.39 7.72
N LEU A 21 8.04 3.72 8.35
CA LEU A 21 9.28 2.92 8.33
C LEU A 21 9.35 2.03 9.58
N VAL A 22 8.30 1.23 9.78
CA VAL A 22 8.17 0.26 10.88
C VAL A 22 8.41 -1.16 10.35
N GLU A 23 8.54 -2.15 11.23
CA GLU A 23 8.73 -3.56 10.81
C GLU A 23 7.63 -4.08 9.87
N ALA A 24 6.37 -3.74 10.14
CA ALA A 24 5.22 -4.16 9.34
C ALA A 24 4.44 -2.94 8.79
N PRO A 25 4.94 -2.28 7.75
CA PRO A 25 4.32 -1.04 7.28
C PRO A 25 2.95 -1.27 6.63
N PHE A 26 2.75 -2.39 5.94
CA PHE A 26 1.47 -2.71 5.31
C PHE A 26 0.38 -3.02 6.33
N ALA A 27 0.74 -3.73 7.41
CA ALA A 27 -0.13 -3.92 8.55
C ALA A 27 -0.50 -2.57 9.21
N HIS A 28 0.46 -1.68 9.41
CA HIS A 28 0.18 -0.34 9.96
C HIS A 28 -0.76 0.48 9.06
N VAL A 29 -0.53 0.46 7.75
CA VAL A 29 -1.39 1.12 6.77
C VAL A 29 -2.80 0.52 6.76
N ALA A 30 -2.90 -0.80 6.87
CA ALA A 30 -4.16 -1.52 6.92
C ALA A 30 -4.98 -1.13 8.16
N GLU A 31 -4.35 -1.15 9.34
CA GLU A 31 -4.96 -0.69 10.60
C GLU A 31 -5.40 0.78 10.51
N ALA A 32 -4.54 1.66 10.00
CA ALA A 32 -4.85 3.09 9.84
C ALA A 32 -6.04 3.35 8.89
N LEU A 33 -6.23 2.47 7.90
CA LEU A 33 -7.33 2.54 6.93
C LEU A 33 -8.55 1.71 7.35
N GLY A 34 -8.48 0.96 8.46
CA GLY A 34 -9.51 0.00 8.86
C GLY A 34 -9.72 -1.12 7.82
N ALA A 35 -8.68 -1.44 7.05
CA ALA A 35 -8.70 -2.45 6.00
C ALA A 35 -7.88 -3.67 6.41
N GLY A 36 -8.08 -4.80 5.72
CA GLY A 36 -7.20 -5.97 5.89
C GLY A 36 -5.86 -5.77 5.18
N GLU A 37 -4.77 -6.21 5.81
CA GLU A 37 -3.42 -6.16 5.23
C GLU A 37 -3.35 -6.79 3.83
N ALA A 38 -3.99 -7.95 3.65
CA ALA A 38 -4.07 -8.62 2.36
C ALA A 38 -4.76 -7.78 1.27
N ALA A 39 -5.79 -7.01 1.62
CA ALA A 39 -6.50 -6.13 0.69
C ALA A 39 -5.63 -4.94 0.27
N VAL A 40 -4.88 -4.37 1.23
CA VAL A 40 -3.90 -3.30 1.00
C VAL A 40 -2.78 -3.79 0.08
N LEU A 41 -2.21 -4.96 0.35
CA LEU A 41 -1.19 -5.60 -0.49
C LEU A 41 -1.70 -5.88 -1.90
N ALA A 42 -2.92 -6.43 -2.03
CA ALA A 42 -3.52 -6.69 -3.34
C ALA A 42 -3.71 -5.39 -4.15
N HIS A 43 -4.16 -4.31 -3.50
CA HIS A 43 -4.27 -3.00 -4.13
C HIS A 43 -2.92 -2.45 -4.57
N TYR A 44 -1.90 -2.52 -3.72
CA TYR A 44 -0.57 -2.04 -4.09
C TYR A 44 0.06 -2.84 -5.23
N ARG A 45 -0.12 -4.17 -5.24
CA ARG A 45 0.33 -5.02 -6.36
C ARG A 45 -0.33 -4.60 -7.66
N ARG A 46 -1.64 -4.33 -7.63
CA ARG A 46 -2.38 -3.84 -8.81
C ARG A 46 -1.87 -2.46 -9.26
N LEU A 47 -1.67 -1.52 -8.33
CA LEU A 47 -1.15 -0.18 -8.62
C LEU A 47 0.26 -0.20 -9.22
N ARG A 48 1.10 -1.15 -8.78
CA ARG A 48 2.43 -1.39 -9.36
C ARG A 48 2.32 -1.89 -10.80
N THR A 49 1.47 -2.88 -11.05
CA THR A 49 1.23 -3.41 -12.41
C THR A 49 0.66 -2.35 -13.35
N GLU A 50 -0.17 -1.45 -12.84
CA GLU A 50 -0.75 -0.34 -13.60
C GLU A 50 0.22 0.85 -13.79
N GLY A 51 1.43 0.81 -13.21
CA GLY A 51 2.41 1.91 -13.31
C GLY A 51 2.02 3.17 -12.53
N ALA A 52 0.93 3.14 -11.75
CA ALA A 52 0.46 4.27 -10.95
C ALA A 52 1.34 4.55 -9.72
N LEU A 53 2.25 3.63 -9.38
CA LEU A 53 3.05 3.66 -8.16
C LEU A 53 4.55 3.74 -8.49
N SER A 54 5.03 4.95 -8.77
CA SER A 54 6.40 5.18 -9.28
C SER A 54 7.47 5.35 -8.18
N ARG A 55 7.12 5.90 -6.99
CA ARG A 55 8.10 6.30 -5.95
C ARG A 55 8.16 5.41 -4.71
N ILE A 56 7.08 4.71 -4.36
CA ILE A 56 7.03 3.90 -3.13
C ILE A 56 7.66 2.51 -3.35
N GLY A 57 8.01 2.13 -4.59
CA GLY A 57 8.59 0.82 -4.92
C GLY A 57 9.79 0.39 -4.06
N GLY A 58 10.59 1.35 -3.56
CA GLY A 58 11.69 1.08 -2.63
C GLY A 58 11.25 0.57 -1.26
N VAL A 59 10.07 0.97 -0.77
CA VAL A 59 9.52 0.49 0.51
C VAL A 59 8.76 -0.83 0.36
N PHE A 60 8.18 -1.10 -0.82
CA PHE A 60 7.59 -2.40 -1.14
C PHE A 60 8.60 -3.55 -1.13
N ALA A 61 9.85 -3.25 -1.44
CA ALA A 61 10.93 -4.23 -1.38
C ALA A 61 11.37 -4.56 0.07
N ALA A 62 11.10 -3.68 1.04
CA ALA A 62 11.64 -3.81 2.39
C ALA A 62 10.97 -4.90 3.25
N GLY A 63 9.80 -5.43 2.86
CA GLY A 63 9.04 -6.38 3.67
C GLY A 63 8.56 -7.66 2.97
N ALA A 64 8.83 -7.85 1.67
CA ALA A 64 8.48 -9.09 0.96
C ALA A 64 9.51 -10.22 1.19
N GLY A 65 10.30 -10.14 2.26
CA GLY A 65 11.20 -11.19 2.73
C GLY A 65 10.49 -12.09 3.73
N GLY A 66 9.56 -12.90 3.23
CA GLY A 66 8.89 -13.94 4.00
C GLY A 66 8.79 -15.21 3.17
N ALA A 67 9.94 -15.72 2.72
CA ALA A 67 10.03 -17.10 2.31
C ALA A 67 9.91 -17.96 3.58
N SER A 68 8.81 -18.68 3.70
CA SER A 68 8.69 -19.90 4.49
C SER A 68 7.76 -20.85 3.74
#